data_AF-A0A9D1AH99-F1
#
_entry.id   AF-A0A9D1AH99-F1
#
_cell.length_a   1.000
_cell.length_b   1.000
_cell.length_c   1.000
_cell.angle_alpha   90.00
_cell.angle_beta   90.00
_cell.angle_gamma   90.00
#
_symmetry.space_group_name_H-M   'P 1'
#
loop_
_entity.id
_entity.type
_entity.pdbx_description
1 polymer ?
#
loop_
_entity_poly.entity_id
_entity_poly.type
_entity_poly.pdbx_seq_one_letter_code
_entity_poly.pdbx_strand_id
1 'polypeptide(L)'
;MNRDEIKKILPHREPMLLVDEAYCDEEGKSHGRYTVRGDEFFLQGHFPGTPVVPGVILCEMASQSSCAMMAGQLGERLPLFAGMNNVRFKTPVRPGDTVEFTC
;
A
#
# COMPACT_ATOMS: atom_id res chain seq x y z
N MET A 1 -10.82 8.19 0.28
CA MET A 1 -9.80 9.01 0.95
C MET A 1 -8.64 9.20 0.01
N ASN A 2 -8.16 10.42 -0.15
CA ASN A 2 -6.93 10.74 -0.87
C ASN A 2 -5.70 10.65 0.06
N ARG A 3 -4.50 10.84 -0.49
CA ARG A 3 -3.24 10.78 0.27
C ARG A 3 -3.20 11.70 1.49
N ASP A 4 -3.76 12.90 1.41
CA ASP A 4 -3.72 13.87 2.52
C ASP A 4 -4.62 13.44 3.68
N GLU A 5 -5.75 12.81 3.37
CA GLU A 5 -6.63 12.19 4.36
C GLU A 5 -5.98 10.95 4.97
N ILE A 6 -5.32 10.12 4.16
CA ILE A 6 -4.61 8.93 4.62
C ILE A 6 -3.47 9.31 5.57
N LYS A 7 -2.73 10.39 5.31
CA LYS A 7 -1.66 10.89 6.20
C LYS A 7 -2.14 11.29 7.61
N LYS A 8 -3.44 11.51 7.79
CA LYS A 8 -4.06 11.79 9.11
C LYS A 8 -4.33 10.50 9.90
N ILE A 9 -4.40 9.36 9.22
CA ILE A 9 -4.67 8.04 9.81
C ILE A 9 -3.37 7.26 9.97
N LEU A 10 -2.56 7.21 8.91
CA LEU A 10 -1.30 6.50 8.89
C LEU A 10 -0.13 7.43 9.26
N PRO A 11 0.82 6.93 10.09
CA PRO A 11 2.04 7.66 10.39
C PRO A 11 3.06 7.63 9.23
N HIS A 12 2.88 6.75 8.24
CA HIS A 12 3.76 6.62 7.06
C HIS A 12 3.89 7.93 6.28
N ARG A 13 5.10 8.23 5.82
CA ARG A 13 5.43 9.38 4.96
C ARG A 13 6.31 8.93 3.81
N GLU A 14 6.40 9.77 2.79
CA GLU A 14 7.26 9.53 1.64
C GLU A 14 8.72 9.25 2.06
N PRO A 15 9.41 8.30 1.40
CA PRO A 15 8.96 7.52 0.24
C PRO A 15 8.19 6.22 0.60
N MET A 16 7.81 6.01 1.87
CA MET A 16 7.15 4.80 2.38
C MET A 16 5.63 4.95 2.60
N LEU A 17 5.00 6.03 2.11
CA LEU A 17 3.56 6.09 1.95
C LEU A 17 3.19 5.47 0.59
N LEU A 18 2.70 4.24 0.63
CA LEU A 18 2.56 3.33 -0.51
C LEU A 18 1.09 3.03 -0.84
N VAL A 19 0.21 4.01 -0.66
CA VAL A 19 -1.17 3.97 -1.09
C VAL A 19 -1.56 5.35 -1.59
N ASP A 20 -2.22 5.43 -2.74
CA ASP A 20 -2.65 6.70 -3.33
C ASP A 20 -4.07 7.05 -2.85
N GLU A 21 -4.93 6.05 -2.83
CA GLU A 21 -6.33 6.18 -2.44
C GLU A 21 -6.79 4.97 -1.64
N ALA A 22 -7.69 5.20 -0.68
CA ALA A 22 -8.34 4.12 0.06
C ALA A 22 -9.77 4.50 0.47
N TYR A 23 -10.68 3.54 0.52
CA TYR A 23 -12.05 3.71 1.04
C TYR A 23 -12.54 2.44 1.72
N CYS A 24 -13.55 2.57 2.57
CA CYS A 24 -14.23 1.43 3.18
C CYS A 24 -15.60 1.27 2.52
N ASP A 25 -15.99 0.06 2.14
CA ASP A 25 -17.33 -0.20 1.60
C ASP A 25 -18.39 -0.41 2.70
N GLU A 26 -19.64 -0.62 2.28
CA GLU A 26 -20.78 -0.81 3.19
C GLU A 26 -20.69 -2.10 4.01
N GLU A 27 -19.88 -3.07 3.57
CA GLU A 27 -19.63 -4.34 4.27
C GLU A 27 -18.44 -4.24 5.24
N GLY A 28 -17.77 -3.08 5.30
CA GLY A 28 -16.62 -2.85 6.16
C GLY A 28 -15.28 -3.34 5.58
N LYS A 29 -15.21 -3.65 4.28
CA LYS A 29 -13.96 -4.03 3.60
C LYS A 29 -13.21 -2.78 3.16
N SER A 30 -11.90 -2.81 3.32
CA SER A 30 -11.01 -1.77 2.82
C SER A 30 -10.69 -2.01 1.36
N HIS A 31 -10.77 -0.96 0.55
CA HIS A 31 -10.30 -0.95 -0.82
C HIS A 31 -9.21 0.10 -0.95
N GLY A 32 -8.11 -0.22 -1.64
CA GLY A 32 -7.02 0.72 -1.86
C GLY A 32 -6.39 0.56 -3.22
N ARG A 33 -5.69 1.61 -3.66
CA ARG A 33 -5.06 1.66 -4.98
C ARG A 33 -3.70 2.32 -4.92
N TYR A 34 -2.77 1.81 -5.72
CA TYR A 34 -1.47 2.44 -5.96
C TYR A 34 -1.10 2.32 -7.43
N THR A 35 -0.74 3.45 -8.07
CA THR A 35 -0.21 3.44 -9.43
C THR A 35 1.31 3.55 -9.40
N VAL A 36 1.99 2.55 -9.96
CA VAL A 36 3.44 2.47 -10.01
C VAL A 36 3.96 3.43 -11.07
N ARG A 37 4.68 4.46 -10.66
CA ARG A 37 5.14 5.55 -11.53
C ARG A 37 6.44 5.21 -12.26
N GLY A 38 7.27 4.36 -11.68
CA GLY A 38 8.61 4.02 -12.19
C GLY A 38 9.75 4.79 -11.54
N ASP A 39 9.45 5.85 -10.79
CA ASP A 39 10.43 6.68 -10.08
C ASP A 39 10.64 6.27 -8.61
N GLU A 40 9.87 5.28 -8.14
CA GLU A 40 9.94 4.82 -6.76
C GLU A 40 11.33 4.32 -6.37
N PHE A 41 11.74 4.62 -5.14
CA PHE A 41 13.06 4.24 -4.61
C PHE A 41 13.35 2.74 -4.76
N PHE A 42 12.34 1.89 -4.61
CA PHE A 42 12.51 0.44 -4.71
C PHE A 42 12.74 -0.05 -6.15
N LEU A 43 12.34 0.72 -7.17
CA LEU A 43 12.56 0.34 -8.58
C LEU A 43 13.94 0.73 -9.10
N GLN A 44 14.61 1.70 -8.45
CA GLN A 44 15.97 2.13 -8.81
C GLN A 44 16.97 0.96 -8.75
N GLY A 45 16.75 0.03 -7.82
CA GLY A 45 17.60 -1.14 -7.60
C GLY A 45 16.94 -2.50 -7.88
N HIS A 46 15.64 -2.56 -8.20
CA HIS A 46 14.91 -3.81 -8.35
C HIS A 46 14.15 -3.89 -9.70
N PHE A 47 14.82 -4.10 -10.82
CA PHE A 47 16.26 -4.20 -11.02
C PHE A 47 16.72 -3.18 -12.07
N PRO A 48 17.98 -2.73 -12.06
CA PRO A 48 18.50 -1.88 -13.14
C PRO A 48 18.25 -2.52 -14.51
N GLY A 49 17.58 -1.79 -15.40
CA GLY A 49 17.20 -2.25 -16.75
C GLY A 49 15.98 -3.19 -16.81
N THR A 50 15.42 -3.62 -15.69
CA THR A 50 14.19 -4.45 -15.62
C THR A 50 13.45 -4.16 -14.31
N PRO A 51 12.79 -3.00 -14.19
CA PRO A 51 12.08 -2.63 -12.97
C PRO A 51 10.88 -3.56 -12.72
N VAL A 52 10.77 -4.03 -11.49
CA VAL A 52 9.71 -4.90 -10.96
C VAL A 52 9.45 -4.50 -9.51
N VAL A 53 8.20 -4.33 -9.09
CA VAL A 53 7.89 -4.06 -7.68
C VAL A 53 8.28 -5.29 -6.83
N PRO A 54 9.09 -5.14 -5.76
CA PRO A 54 9.36 -6.24 -4.85
C PRO A 54 8.07 -6.77 -4.22
N GLY A 55 7.91 -8.09 -4.11
CA GLY A 55 6.71 -8.67 -3.50
C GLY A 55 6.45 -8.18 -2.08
N VAL A 56 7.50 -7.92 -1.30
CA VAL A 56 7.40 -7.33 0.05
C VAL A 56 6.84 -5.91 0.07
N ILE A 57 7.07 -5.13 -1.00
CA ILE A 57 6.48 -3.80 -1.16
C ILE A 57 4.97 -3.93 -1.44
N LEU A 58 4.55 -4.92 -2.23
CA LEU A 58 3.12 -5.20 -2.43
C LEU A 58 2.43 -5.61 -1.11
N CYS A 59 3.11 -6.35 -0.24
CA CYS A 59 2.60 -6.67 1.10
C CYS A 59 2.42 -5.41 1.96
N GLU A 60 3.38 -4.49 1.92
CA GLU A 60 3.29 -3.22 2.64
C GLU A 60 2.16 -2.34 2.09
N MET A 61 2.01 -2.25 0.77
CA MET A 61 0.90 -1.55 0.11
C MET A 61 -0.47 -2.10 0.56
N ALA A 62 -0.62 -3.43 0.61
CA ALA A 62 -1.84 -4.07 1.09
C ALA A 62 -2.12 -3.81 2.59
N SER A 63 -1.07 -3.75 3.40
CA SER A 63 -1.19 -3.41 4.82
C SER A 63 -1.67 -1.97 4.99
N GLN A 64 -1.05 -1.02 4.27
CA GLN A 64 -1.44 0.38 4.29
C GLN A 64 -2.85 0.61 3.71
N SER A 65 -3.27 -0.13 2.68
CA SER A 65 -4.63 -0.01 2.15
C SER A 65 -5.71 -0.38 3.17
N SER A 66 -5.39 -1.19 4.20
CA SER A 66 -6.30 -1.51 5.29
C SER A 66 -6.57 -0.33 6.24
N CYS A 67 -5.89 0.82 6.07
CA CYS A 67 -6.05 1.98 6.93
C CYS A 67 -7.48 2.55 6.97
N ALA A 68 -8.28 2.35 5.92
CA ALA A 68 -9.66 2.84 5.88
C ALA A 68 -10.53 2.17 6.96
N MET A 69 -10.22 0.93 7.34
CA MET A 69 -10.90 0.22 8.43
C MET A 69 -10.52 0.78 9.80
N MET A 70 -9.36 1.43 9.92
CA MET A 70 -8.81 1.93 11.18
C MET A 70 -9.09 3.42 11.40
N ALA A 71 -9.78 4.08 10.46
CA ALA A 71 -10.10 5.49 10.52
C ALA A 71 -10.84 5.83 11.83
N GLY A 72 -10.30 6.78 12.60
CA GLY A 72 -10.86 7.18 13.89
C GLY A 72 -10.62 6.23 15.06
N GLN A 73 -9.97 5.07 14.85
CA GLN A 73 -9.72 4.09 15.92
C GLN A 73 -8.29 4.16 16.48
N LEU A 74 -7.33 4.66 15.69
CA LEU A 74 -5.91 4.60 16.03
C LEU A 74 -5.49 5.58 17.14
N GLY A 75 -6.08 6.78 17.17
CA GLY A 75 -5.60 7.88 18.01
C GLY A 75 -4.10 8.14 17.77
N GLU A 76 -3.31 8.16 18.85
CA GLU A 76 -1.85 8.35 18.82
C GLU A 76 -1.05 7.03 18.75
N ARG A 77 -1.72 5.88 18.56
CA ARG A 77 -1.04 4.57 18.57
C ARG A 77 -0.32 4.32 17.24
N LEU A 78 0.85 3.69 17.31
CA LEU A 78 1.57 3.21 16.13
C LEU A 78 1.03 1.83 15.72
N PRO A 79 0.44 1.68 14.52
CA PRO A 79 0.01 0.37 14.04
C PRO A 79 1.25 -0.43 13.64
N LEU A 80 1.33 -1.69 14.09
CA LEU A 80 2.42 -2.59 13.73
C LEU A 80 1.87 -3.73 12.89
N PHE A 81 2.62 -4.08 11.84
CA PHE A 81 2.27 -5.20 10.99
C PHE A 81 2.77 -6.51 11.61
N ALA A 82 1.86 -7.25 12.26
CA ALA A 82 2.23 -8.44 13.04
C ALA A 82 2.58 -9.68 12.20
N GLY A 83 2.01 -9.81 11.00
CA GLY A 83 2.33 -10.91 10.10
C GLY A 83 1.37 -11.06 8.93
N MET A 84 1.77 -11.85 7.95
CA MET A 84 0.92 -12.32 6.84
C MET A 84 1.07 -13.83 6.71
N ASN A 85 0.00 -14.49 6.27
CA ASN A 85 0.01 -15.93 6.01
C ASN A 85 -0.40 -16.20 4.56
N ASN A 86 0.12 -17.29 3.98
CA ASN A 86 -0.25 -17.78 2.65
C ASN A 86 -0.11 -16.75 1.51
N VAL A 87 0.84 -15.82 1.62
CA VAL A 87 1.12 -14.84 0.55
C VAL A 87 1.63 -15.57 -0.70
N ARG A 88 1.07 -15.20 -1.86
CA ARG A 88 1.44 -15.74 -3.18
C ARG A 88 1.51 -14.62 -4.20
N PHE A 89 2.66 -14.49 -4.88
CA PHE A 89 2.86 -13.54 -5.96
C PHE A 89 2.68 -14.26 -7.30
N LYS A 90 1.65 -13.88 -8.07
CA LYS A 90 1.29 -14.57 -9.32
C LYS A 90 1.87 -13.90 -10.56
N THR A 91 1.88 -12.57 -10.58
CA THR A 91 2.30 -11.78 -11.75
C THR A 91 3.21 -10.64 -11.28
N PRO A 92 4.32 -10.36 -11.99
CA PRO A 92 5.15 -9.19 -11.71
C PRO A 92 4.37 -7.90 -11.91
N VAL A 93 4.55 -6.93 -11.01
CA VAL A 93 4.03 -5.57 -11.16
C VAL A 93 5.17 -4.66 -11.63
N ARG A 94 4.89 -3.75 -12.55
CA ARG A 94 5.86 -2.92 -13.29
C ARG A 94 5.43 -1.44 -13.34
N PRO A 95 6.33 -0.52 -13.74
CA PRO A 95 5.95 0.86 -14.02
C PRO A 95 4.77 0.95 -14.99
N GLY A 96 3.80 1.80 -14.66
CA GLY A 96 2.55 1.98 -15.38
C GLY A 96 1.39 1.11 -14.86
N ASP A 97 1.68 0.04 -14.12
CA ASP A 97 0.63 -0.79 -13.54
C ASP A 97 -0.06 -0.07 -12.39
N THR A 98 -1.36 -0.32 -12.27
CA THR A 98 -2.14 0.06 -11.09
C THR A 98 -2.51 -1.20 -10.32
N VAL A 99 -2.12 -1.23 -9.05
CA VAL A 99 -2.43 -2.33 -8.13
C VAL A 99 -3.64 -1.91 -7.30
N GLU A 100 -4.64 -2.78 -7.27
CA GLU A 100 -5.83 -2.64 -6.45
C GLU A 100 -5.80 -3.69 -5.34
N PHE A 101 -6.17 -3.27 -4.13
CA PHE A 101 -6.19 -4.08 -2.93
C PHE A 101 -7.60 -4.11 -2.36
N THR A 102 -8.06 -5.28 -1.95
CA THR A 102 -9.26 -5.47 -1.13
C THR A 102 -8.85 -6.22 0.13
N CYS A 103 -9.15 -5.66 1.29
CA CYS A 103 -8.75 -6.15 2.61
C CYS A 103 -9.96 -6.27 3.54
#